data_AF-A0A0Q8NWH3-F1
#
_entry.id   AF-A0A0Q8NWH3-F1
#
_cell.length_a   1.000
_cell.length_b   1.000
_cell.length_c   1.000
_cell.angle_alpha   90.00
_cell.angle_beta   90.00
_cell.angle_gamma   90.00
#
_symmetry.space_group_name_H-M   'P 1'
#
loop_
_entity.id
_entity.type
_entity.pdbx_description
1 polymer ?
#
loop_
_entity_poly.entity_id
_entity_poly.type
_entity_poly.pdbx_seq_one_letter_code
_entity_poly.pdbx_strand_id
1 'polypeptide(L)'
;MPWKSQLTWTGHTAGTATTVHQGRTWHLSKHLSPPDDQGRYSPYERWYLHADDGHGRPHPDPAGPTLGRNRANALRLAELTITGWENSHQLRPGDGVQLWRRTADGADAALVPLDELLAGRHR
;
A
#
# COMPACT_ATOMS: atom_id res chain seq x y z
N MET A 1 -9.84 12.64 -14.89
CA MET A 1 -8.82 13.40 -14.13
C MET A 1 -7.71 12.42 -13.76
N PRO A 2 -6.41 12.74 -13.94
CA PRO A 2 -5.33 11.88 -13.45
C PRO A 2 -5.37 11.81 -11.91
N TRP A 3 -5.00 10.66 -11.34
CA TRP A 3 -4.87 10.49 -9.89
C TRP A 3 -3.95 11.56 -9.29
N LYS A 4 -4.39 12.17 -8.19
CA LYS A 4 -3.61 13.14 -7.42
C LYS A 4 -3.53 12.68 -5.98
N SER A 5 -2.29 12.45 -5.52
CA SER A 5 -2.01 12.09 -4.13
C SER A 5 -2.61 13.12 -3.17
N GLN A 6 -3.27 12.63 -2.12
CA GLN A 6 -3.79 13.41 -1.00
C GLN A 6 -2.76 13.52 0.14
N LEU A 7 -1.66 12.77 0.06
CA LEU A 7 -0.59 12.77 1.05
C LEU A 7 0.65 13.49 0.51
N THR A 8 1.34 14.20 1.39
CA THR A 8 2.66 14.75 1.06
C THR A 8 3.72 13.72 1.40
N TRP A 9 4.38 13.20 0.37
CA TRP A 9 5.51 12.28 0.53
C TRP A 9 6.83 13.08 0.55
N THR A 10 7.72 12.77 1.48
CA THR A 10 9.03 13.42 1.69
C THR A 10 10.17 12.40 1.64
N GLY A 11 11.42 12.87 1.64
CA GLY A 11 12.59 11.99 1.75
C GLY A 11 12.84 11.10 0.52
N HIS A 12 12.58 11.62 -0.68
CA HIS A 12 12.68 10.88 -1.93
C HIS A 12 14.11 10.46 -2.29
N THR A 13 14.52 9.28 -1.84
CA THR A 13 15.63 8.57 -2.48
C THR A 13 15.07 7.45 -3.36
N ALA A 14 15.91 6.82 -4.19
CA ALA A 14 15.47 5.84 -5.20
C ALA A 14 14.65 4.66 -4.63
N GLY A 15 14.75 4.39 -3.32
CA GLY A 15 14.08 3.27 -2.66
C GLY A 15 13.27 3.62 -1.41
N THR A 16 13.18 4.89 -0.99
CA THR A 16 12.44 5.28 0.22
C THR A 16 11.65 6.58 0.05
N ALA A 17 10.50 6.65 0.70
CA ALA A 17 9.71 7.86 0.88
C ALA A 17 8.95 7.80 2.21
N THR A 18 8.71 8.94 2.84
CA THR A 18 7.98 9.02 4.11
C THR A 18 6.77 9.92 3.99
N THR A 19 5.74 9.70 4.78
CA THR A 19 4.61 10.62 4.90
C THR A 19 4.03 10.58 6.31
N VAL A 20 3.28 11.61 6.69
CA VAL A 20 2.59 11.67 7.98
C VAL A 20 1.09 11.77 7.72
N HIS A 21 0.32 10.90 8.36
CA HIS A 21 -1.15 10.91 8.30
C HIS A 21 -1.73 10.64 9.68
N GLN A 22 -2.64 11.51 10.14
CA GLN A 22 -3.30 11.39 11.45
C GLN A 22 -2.30 11.22 12.62
N GLY A 23 -1.18 11.95 12.58
CA GLY A 23 -0.13 11.89 13.61
C GLY A 23 0.76 10.64 13.57
N ARG A 24 0.57 9.75 12.59
CA ARG A 24 1.43 8.56 12.38
C ARG A 24 2.34 8.77 11.18
N THR A 25 3.62 8.43 11.36
CA THR A 25 4.60 8.40 10.28
C THR A 25 4.55 7.05 9.57
N TRP A 26 4.63 7.11 8.25
CA TRP A 26 4.62 5.96 7.35
C TRP A 26 5.84 6.00 6.44
N HIS A 27 6.42 4.83 6.21
CA HIS A 27 7.59 4.64 5.35
C HIS A 27 7.22 3.74 4.20
N LEU A 28 7.43 4.22 2.98
CA LEU A 28 7.35 3.43 1.75
C LEU A 28 8.77 3.06 1.33
N SER A 29 9.11 1.79 1.44
CA SER A 29 10.47 1.28 1.25
C SER A 29 10.50 0.21 0.16
N LYS A 30 11.58 0.19 -0.63
CA LYS A 30 11.83 -0.81 -1.65
C LYS A 30 12.95 -1.73 -1.18
N HIS A 31 12.65 -3.01 -1.03
CA HIS A 31 13.63 -4.02 -0.60
C HIS A 31 13.17 -5.42 -1.01
N LEU A 32 14.00 -6.44 -0.75
CA LEU A 32 13.65 -7.84 -0.99
C LEU A 32 12.53 -8.28 -0.04
N SER A 33 11.71 -9.23 -0.48
CA SER A 33 10.78 -9.92 0.41
C SER A 33 11.52 -10.59 1.56
N PRO A 34 10.89 -10.72 2.75
CA PRO A 34 11.33 -11.69 3.74
C PRO A 34 11.50 -13.07 3.10
N PRO A 35 12.41 -13.91 3.63
CA PRO A 35 12.59 -15.26 3.11
C PRO A 35 11.29 -16.06 3.27
N ASP A 36 11.03 -16.96 2.31
CA ASP A 36 9.94 -17.93 2.45
C ASP A 36 10.22 -18.99 3.53
N ASP A 37 9.28 -19.92 3.74
CA ASP A 37 9.41 -21.00 4.73
C ASP A 37 10.63 -21.93 4.47
N GLN A 38 11.23 -21.88 3.28
CA GLN A 38 12.45 -22.60 2.93
C GLN A 38 13.70 -21.71 3.00
N GLY A 39 13.60 -20.50 3.54
CA GLY A 39 14.71 -19.56 3.69
C GLY A 39 15.11 -18.85 2.40
N ARG A 40 14.32 -18.96 1.32
CA ARG A 40 14.67 -18.39 0.02
C ARG A 40 14.16 -16.97 -0.09
N TYR A 41 15.04 -16.07 -0.49
CA TYR A 41 14.69 -14.69 -0.81
C TYR A 41 14.19 -14.62 -2.25
N SER A 42 13.11 -13.85 -2.47
CA SER A 42 12.81 -13.40 -3.82
C SER A 42 13.95 -12.50 -4.29
N PRO A 43 14.57 -12.73 -5.47
CA PRO A 43 15.65 -11.88 -5.96
C PRO A 43 15.16 -10.50 -6.43
N TYR A 44 13.84 -10.28 -6.39
CA TYR A 44 13.22 -9.05 -6.88
C TYR A 44 12.79 -8.18 -5.73
N GLU A 45 13.35 -6.97 -5.68
CA GLU A 45 12.87 -5.95 -4.77
C GLU A 45 11.43 -5.55 -5.10
N ARG A 46 10.66 -5.31 -4.06
CA ARG A 46 9.28 -4.82 -4.13
C ARG A 46 9.09 -3.68 -3.16
N TRP A 47 8.03 -2.93 -3.36
CA TRP A 47 7.64 -1.85 -2.47
C TRP A 47 6.79 -2.37 -1.32
N TYR A 48 7.08 -1.89 -0.12
CA TYR A 48 6.39 -2.22 1.12
C TYR A 48 6.06 -0.95 1.88
N LEU A 49 4.92 -0.96 2.54
CA LEU A 49 4.52 0.08 3.47
C LEU A 49 4.85 -0.39 4.89
N HIS A 50 5.49 0.48 5.66
CA HIS A 50 5.82 0.26 7.06
C HIS A 50 5.25 1.40 7.89
N ALA A 51 4.75 1.08 9.07
CA ALA A 51 4.58 2.08 10.10
C ALA A 51 5.95 2.51 10.64
N ASP A 52 6.03 3.69 11.25
CA ASP A 52 7.19 4.08 12.04
C ASP A 52 7.32 3.24 13.31
N ASP A 53 8.54 2.93 13.73
CA ASP A 53 8.87 2.16 14.93
C ASP A 53 8.88 3.00 16.23
N GLY A 54 8.60 4.31 16.13
CA GLY A 54 8.67 5.26 17.24
C GLY A 54 10.02 5.96 17.38
N HIS A 55 11.01 5.56 16.59
CA HIS A 55 12.35 6.15 16.55
C HIS A 55 12.69 6.79 15.20
N GLY A 56 11.68 7.03 14.36
CA GLY A 56 11.88 7.63 13.03
C GLY A 56 12.35 6.62 11.97
N ARG A 57 12.25 5.32 12.24
CA ARG A 57 12.65 4.25 11.33
C ARG A 57 11.44 3.39 10.94
N PRO A 58 11.48 2.72 9.78
CA PRO A 58 10.43 1.76 9.42
C PRO A 58 10.44 0.58 10.40
N HIS A 59 9.27 0.23 10.91
CA HIS A 59 9.05 -1.03 11.63
C HIS A 59 9.48 -2.21 10.73
N PRO A 60 10.18 -3.23 11.26
CA PRO A 60 10.70 -4.34 10.45
C PRO A 60 9.60 -5.09 9.71
N ASP A 61 8.47 -5.30 10.38
CA ASP A 61 7.30 -5.91 9.75
C ASP A 61 6.52 -4.87 8.94
N PRO A 62 6.22 -5.16 7.65
CA PRO A 62 5.40 -4.28 6.84
C PRO A 62 3.96 -4.26 7.35
N ALA A 63 3.28 -3.13 7.16
CA ALA A 63 1.88 -2.92 7.53
C ALA A 63 0.89 -3.66 6.61
N GLY A 64 1.38 -4.54 5.72
CA GLY A 64 0.58 -5.28 4.76
C GLY A 64 1.43 -6.03 3.73
N PRO A 65 0.78 -6.61 2.70
CA PRO A 65 1.49 -7.31 1.64
C PRO A 65 2.31 -6.35 0.75
N THR A 66 3.17 -6.92 -0.08
CA THR A 66 3.91 -6.18 -1.12
C THR A 66 2.97 -5.35 -2.00
N LEU A 67 3.32 -4.08 -2.23
CA LEU A 67 2.62 -3.15 -3.12
C LEU A 67 3.07 -3.26 -4.59
N GLY A 68 3.96 -4.21 -4.88
CA GLY A 68 4.41 -4.53 -6.23
C GLY A 68 5.75 -3.87 -6.59
N ARG A 69 6.08 -3.86 -7.89
CA ARG A 69 7.38 -3.38 -8.40
C ARG A 69 7.36 -1.94 -8.86
N ASN A 70 6.20 -1.44 -9.29
CA ASN A 70 6.06 -0.10 -9.85
C ASN A 70 5.86 0.92 -8.73
N ARG A 71 6.76 1.92 -8.65
CA ARG A 71 6.73 2.96 -7.62
C ARG A 71 5.45 3.79 -7.62
N ALA A 72 4.96 4.18 -8.81
CA ALA A 72 3.76 5.01 -8.92
C ALA A 72 2.52 4.26 -8.41
N ASN A 73 2.37 2.99 -8.75
CA ASN A 73 1.30 2.16 -8.21
C ASN A 73 1.48 1.92 -6.71
N ALA A 74 2.70 1.67 -6.25
CA ALA A 74 2.98 1.48 -4.83
C ALA A 74 2.61 2.71 -3.98
N LEU A 75 2.91 3.93 -4.44
CA LEU A 75 2.48 5.16 -3.77
C LEU A 75 0.95 5.25 -3.67
N ARG A 76 0.24 4.90 -4.74
CA ARG A 76 -1.24 4.90 -4.75
C ARG A 76 -1.83 3.89 -3.77
N LEU A 77 -1.30 2.67 -3.79
CA LEU A 77 -1.76 1.59 -2.90
C LEU A 77 -1.42 1.88 -1.44
N ALA A 78 -0.24 2.46 -1.18
CA ALA A 78 0.15 2.92 0.15
C ALA A 78 -0.82 3.99 0.66
N GLU A 79 -1.15 4.97 -0.17
CA GLU A 79 -2.11 6.01 0.19
C GLU A 79 -3.51 5.45 0.47
N LEU A 80 -4.00 4.51 -0.34
CA LEU A 80 -5.25 3.80 -0.06
C LEU A 80 -5.21 3.12 1.32
N THR A 81 -4.13 2.39 1.60
CA THR A 81 -3.93 1.71 2.89
C THR A 81 -3.91 2.69 4.07
N ILE A 82 -3.10 3.74 3.97
CA ILE A 82 -2.97 4.79 5.00
C ILE A 82 -4.31 5.50 5.26
N THR A 83 -5.11 5.69 4.22
CA THR A 83 -6.41 6.37 4.30
C THR A 83 -7.56 5.43 4.65
N GLY A 84 -7.29 4.18 5.00
CA GLY A 84 -8.28 3.23 5.54
C GLY A 84 -9.00 2.40 4.47
N TRP A 85 -8.30 2.04 3.40
CA TRP A 85 -8.73 0.99 2.48
C TRP A 85 -7.87 -0.25 2.65
N GLU A 86 -8.47 -1.42 2.46
CA GLU A 86 -7.76 -2.68 2.49
C GLU A 86 -8.19 -3.60 1.35
N ASN A 87 -7.29 -4.52 1.02
CA ASN A 87 -7.56 -5.57 0.07
C ASN A 87 -8.56 -6.56 0.66
N SER A 88 -9.69 -6.79 -0.02
CA SER A 88 -10.71 -7.73 0.45
C SER A 88 -10.35 -9.20 0.22
N HIS A 89 -9.23 -9.47 -0.47
CA HIS A 89 -8.83 -10.78 -1.00
C HIS A 89 -9.81 -11.39 -2.02
N GLN A 90 -10.83 -10.63 -2.43
CA GLN A 90 -11.77 -11.01 -3.47
C GLN A 90 -11.38 -10.39 -4.81
N LEU A 91 -11.82 -11.04 -5.88
CA LEU A 91 -11.62 -10.58 -7.25
C LEU A 91 -12.99 -10.33 -7.91
N ARG A 92 -13.09 -9.28 -8.72
CA ARG A 92 -14.28 -8.97 -9.51
C ARG A 92 -14.54 -10.11 -10.50
N PRO A 93 -15.75 -10.70 -10.49
CA PRO A 93 -16.12 -11.68 -11.51
C PRO A 93 -16.04 -11.08 -12.91
N GLY A 94 -15.40 -11.78 -13.84
CA GLY A 94 -15.28 -11.37 -15.24
C GLY A 94 -13.86 -10.99 -15.64
N ASP A 95 -13.24 -10.03 -14.94
CA ASP A 95 -11.91 -9.51 -15.29
C ASP A 95 -10.83 -9.75 -14.22
N GLY A 96 -11.21 -10.28 -13.06
CA GLY A 96 -10.27 -10.64 -12.01
C GLY A 96 -9.62 -9.44 -11.32
N VAL A 97 -10.17 -8.23 -11.48
CA VAL A 97 -9.64 -7.04 -10.80
C VAL A 97 -9.83 -7.18 -9.29
N GLN A 98 -8.78 -6.86 -8.54
CA GLN A 98 -8.82 -6.96 -7.08
C GLN A 98 -9.83 -6.00 -6.48
N LEU A 99 -10.64 -6.50 -5.55
CA LEU A 99 -11.64 -5.73 -4.83
C LEU A 99 -11.07 -5.24 -3.49
N TRP A 100 -11.39 -4.01 -3.16
CA TRP A 100 -10.95 -3.32 -1.96
C TRP A 100 -12.14 -2.83 -1.16
N ARG A 101 -11.97 -2.62 0.14
CA ARG A 101 -13.02 -2.14 1.01
C ARG A 101 -12.49 -1.12 2.00
N ARG A 102 -13.37 -0.28 2.54
CA ARG A 102 -13.04 0.62 3.65
C ARG A 102 -12.87 -0.19 4.93
N THR A 103 -11.72 -0.07 5.58
CA THR A 103 -11.44 -0.79 6.85
C THR A 103 -12.42 -0.41 7.96
N ALA A 104 -12.84 0.85 8.01
CA ALA A 104 -13.76 1.36 9.05
C ALA A 104 -15.17 0.76 8.98
N ASP A 105 -15.61 0.35 7.79
CA ASP A 105 -16.96 -0.14 7.54
C ASP A 105 -17.07 -1.67 7.75
N GLY A 106 -15.95 -2.33 8.06
CA GLY A 106 -15.91 -3.75 8.41
C GLY A 106 -16.24 -4.69 7.25
N ALA A 107 -16.79 -5.86 7.57
CA ALA A 107 -17.06 -6.90 6.58
C ALA A 107 -18.21 -6.55 5.61
N ASP A 108 -19.13 -5.69 6.04
CA ASP A 108 -20.30 -5.25 5.25
C ASP A 108 -19.99 -4.05 4.34
N ALA A 109 -18.74 -3.58 4.35
CA ALA A 109 -18.27 -2.50 3.51
C ALA A 109 -18.48 -2.79 2.02
N ALA A 110 -18.89 -1.77 1.27
CA ALA A 110 -19.00 -1.87 -0.18
C ALA A 110 -17.63 -2.22 -0.80
N LEU A 111 -17.63 -3.27 -1.63
CA LEU A 111 -16.44 -3.67 -2.38
C LEU A 111 -16.27 -2.75 -3.60
N VAL A 112 -15.12 -2.11 -3.69
CA VAL A 112 -14.76 -1.21 -4.80
C VAL A 112 -13.59 -1.81 -5.59
N PRO A 113 -13.72 -1.91 -6.92
CA PRO A 113 -12.62 -2.38 -7.78
C PRO A 113 -11.37 -1.49 -7.71
N LEU A 114 -10.19 -2.11 -7.69
CA LEU A 114 -8.93 -1.38 -7.57
C LEU A 114 -8.70 -0.39 -8.72
N ASP A 115 -9.08 -0.73 -9.95
CA ASP A 115 -8.98 0.17 -11.10
C ASP A 115 -9.82 1.45 -10.92
N GLU A 116 -11.02 1.33 -10.35
CA GLU A 116 -11.88 2.48 -9.99
C GLU A 116 -11.29 3.31 -8.85
N LEU A 117 -10.68 2.66 -7.86
CA LEU A 117 -9.94 3.34 -6.79
C LEU A 117 -8.77 4.14 -7.35
N LEU A 118 -7.94 3.52 -8.19
CA LEU A 118 -6.79 4.15 -8.82
C LEU A 118 -7.17 5.23 -9.83
N ALA A 119 -8.38 5.16 -10.41
CA ALA A 119 -8.95 6.21 -11.25
C ALA A 119 -9.55 7.38 -10.45
N GLY A 120 -9.66 7.28 -9.12
CA GLY A 120 -10.22 8.31 -8.25
C GLY A 120 -11.74 8.48 -8.36
N ARG A 121 -12.46 7.42 -8.75
CA ARG A 121 -13.92 7.45 -9.02
C ARG A 121 -14.81 7.23 -7.79
N HIS A 122 -14.22 7.12 -6.60
CA HIS A 122 -14.87 6.68 -5.36
C HIS A 122 -15.02 7.81 -4.31
N ARG A 123 -15.10 9.07 -4.77
CA ARG A 123 -15.25 10.24 -3.91
C ARG A 123 -16.71 10.62 -3.70
#